data_AF-A0A1V9EWH0-F1
#
_entry.id   AF-A0A1V9EWH0-F1
#
_cell.length_a   1.000
_cell.length_b   1.000
_cell.length_c   1.000
_cell.angle_alpha   90.00
_cell.angle_beta   90.00
_cell.angle_gamma   90.00
#
_symmetry.space_group_name_H-M   'P 1'
#
loop_
_entity.id
_entity.type
_entity.pdbx_description
1 polymer ?
#
loop_
_entity_poly.entity_id
_entity_poly.type
_entity_poly.pdbx_seq_one_letter_code
_entity_poly.pdbx_strand_id
1 'polypeptide(L)' 'MGGLVKQYNYGADSIYNDEFALIPVGSGYYKIIARHSGLYMNVAGASQSNGALIKQWDYVGDLHTHFQLVPIP' A
#
# COMPACT_ATOMS: atom_id res chain seq x y z
N MET A 1 2.82 -10.87 9.47
CA MET A 1 1.33 -11.01 9.41
C MET A 1 0.78 -9.77 8.71
N GLY A 2 -0.44 -9.79 8.19
CA GLY A 2 -1.02 -8.62 7.51
C GLY A 2 -2.46 -8.86 7.04
N GLY A 3 -3.12 -7.77 6.61
CA GLY A 3 -4.53 -7.77 6.20
C GLY A 3 -4.74 -7.16 4.81
N LEU A 4 -5.91 -7.39 4.22
CA LEU A 4 -6.27 -6.77 2.94
C LEU A 4 -6.41 -5.26 3.09
N VAL A 5 -5.95 -4.51 2.10
CA VAL A 5 -6.31 -3.11 1.94
C VAL A 5 -7.68 -3.07 1.28
N LYS A 6 -8.61 -2.32 1.87
CA LYS A 6 -10.00 -2.23 1.42
C LYS A 6 -10.41 -0.77 1.34
N GLN A 7 -11.22 -0.45 0.35
CA GLN A 7 -11.86 0.86 0.27
C GLN A 7 -12.92 0.98 1.36
N TYR A 8 -12.94 2.13 2.02
CA TYR A 8 -13.94 2.49 3.02
C TYR A 8 -14.15 4.00 3.02
N ASN A 9 -15.18 4.46 3.74
CA ASN A 9 -15.36 5.89 3.96
C ASN A 9 -14.20 6.44 4.81
N TYR A 10 -13.69 7.62 4.45
CA TYR A 10 -12.68 8.31 5.25
C TYR A 10 -13.25 8.63 6.63
N GLY A 11 -12.63 8.09 7.67
CA GLY A 11 -13.11 8.17 9.05
C GLY A 11 -12.48 9.30 9.84
N ALA A 12 -11.27 9.75 9.45
CA ALA A 12 -10.45 10.70 10.20
C ALA A 12 -10.38 10.34 11.71
N ASP A 13 -10.45 9.04 12.01
CA ASP A 13 -10.61 8.56 13.37
C ASP A 13 -9.24 8.40 14.06
N SER A 14 -9.26 8.07 15.34
CA SER A 14 -8.03 7.90 16.11
C SER A 14 -7.30 6.58 15.85
N ILE A 15 -7.80 5.71 14.95
CA ILE A 15 -7.13 4.45 14.63
C ILE A 15 -6.24 4.54 13.38
N TYR A 16 -6.33 5.63 12.60
CA TYR A 16 -5.40 5.96 11.51
C TYR A 16 -5.24 4.87 10.44
N ASN A 17 -6.27 4.02 10.27
CA ASN A 17 -6.23 2.89 9.34
C ASN A 17 -6.50 3.29 7.88
N ASP A 18 -6.84 4.56 7.68
CA ASP A 18 -7.08 5.26 6.41
C ASP A 18 -5.96 6.26 6.06
N GLU A 19 -4.90 6.34 6.87
CA GLU A 19 -3.76 7.22 6.64
C GLU A 19 -2.52 6.46 6.17
N PHE A 20 -1.82 7.01 5.18
CA PHE A 20 -0.66 6.39 4.56
C PHE A 20 0.50 7.38 4.35
N ALA A 21 1.72 6.94 4.61
CA ALA A 21 2.94 7.65 4.25
C ALA A 21 3.45 7.19 2.88
N LEU A 22 3.95 8.13 2.08
CA LEU A 22 4.53 7.88 0.77
C LEU A 22 6.03 8.16 0.83
N ILE A 23 6.84 7.11 0.69
CA ILE A 23 8.30 7.22 0.75
C ILE A 23 8.88 6.93 -0.64
N PRO A 24 9.55 7.88 -1.30
CA PRO A 24 10.09 7.67 -2.64
C PRO A 24 11.18 6.60 -2.63
N VAL A 25 11.21 5.78 -3.70
CA VAL A 25 12.25 4.75 -3.93
C VAL A 25 13.04 4.98 -5.21
N GLY A 26 12.83 6.13 -5.85
CA GLY A 26 13.44 6.49 -7.13
C GLY A 26 12.52 6.24 -8.33
N SER A 27 12.87 6.83 -9.46
CA SER A 27 12.20 6.63 -10.76
C SER A 27 10.67 6.85 -10.75
N GLY A 28 10.18 7.71 -9.85
CA GLY A 28 8.74 8.01 -9.71
C GLY A 28 7.92 6.99 -8.93
N TYR A 29 8.56 6.01 -8.29
CA TYR A 29 7.90 5.00 -7.45
C TYR A 29 8.00 5.34 -5.96
N TYR A 30 7.05 4.80 -5.19
CA TYR A 30 6.93 4.98 -3.75
C TYR A 30 6.69 3.65 -3.04
N LYS A 31 7.21 3.53 -1.83
CA LYS A 31 6.66 2.65 -0.80
C LYS A 31 5.48 3.36 -0.14
N ILE A 32 4.38 2.66 0.02
CA ILE A 32 3.18 3.17 0.71
C ILE A 32 3.07 2.44 2.04
N ILE A 33 3.11 3.18 3.15
CA ILE A 33 3.17 2.62 4.50
C ILE A 33 1.91 3.02 5.25
N ALA A 34 1.17 2.06 5.78
CA ALA A 34 -0.01 2.33 6.57
C ALA A 34 0.38 2.90 7.94
N ARG A 35 -0.13 4.08 8.31
CA ARG A 35 0.27 4.79 9.54
C ARG A 35 -0.01 3.95 10.79
N HIS A 36 -1.17 3.30 10.86
CA HIS A 36 -1.60 2.54 12.04
C HIS A 36 -0.75 1.29 12.35
N SER A 37 -0.13 0.66 11.34
CA SER A 37 0.55 -0.62 11.50
C SER A 37 2.04 -0.58 11.17
N GLY A 38 2.50 0.44 10.44
CA GLY A 38 3.85 0.49 9.87
C GLY A 38 4.10 -0.51 8.73
N LEU A 39 3.06 -1.24 8.29
CA LEU A 39 3.16 -2.23 7.21
C LEU A 39 3.04 -1.57 5.84
N TYR A 40 3.57 -2.26 4.83
CA TYR A 40 3.74 -1.78 3.47
C TYR A 40 2.65 -2.30 2.57
N MET A 41 2.15 -1.44 1.68
CA MET A 41 1.29 -1.86 0.59
C MET A 41 2.04 -2.87 -0.29
N ASN A 42 1.37 -3.95 -0.65
CA ASN A 42 1.94 -5.12 -1.30
C ASN A 42 0.90 -5.76 -2.23
N VAL A 43 1.29 -6.09 -3.47
CA VAL A 43 0.47 -6.94 -4.34
C VAL A 43 0.59 -8.39 -3.87
N ALA A 44 -0.51 -8.99 -3.44
CA ALA A 44 -0.50 -10.30 -2.80
C ALA A 44 0.11 -11.37 -3.72
N GLY A 45 1.19 -12.01 -3.22
CA GLY A 45 1.89 -13.08 -3.94
C GLY A 45 2.60 -12.62 -5.21
N ALA A 46 2.87 -11.31 -5.36
CA ALA A 46 3.40 -10.71 -6.58
C ALA A 46 2.57 -11.04 -7.85
N SER A 47 1.26 -11.26 -7.68
CA SER A 47 0.37 -11.65 -8.76
C SER A 47 0.28 -10.57 -9.84
N GLN A 48 0.36 -11.01 -11.09
CA GLN A 48 0.13 -10.16 -12.28
C GLN A 48 -1.29 -10.36 -12.87
N SER A 49 -2.09 -11.23 -12.25
CA SER A 49 -3.44 -11.51 -12.72
C SER A 49 -4.40 -10.37 -12.39
N ASN A 50 -5.38 -10.15 -13.26
CA ASN A 50 -6.48 -9.21 -12.99
C ASN A 50 -7.19 -9.57 -11.68
N GLY A 51 -7.50 -8.54 -10.89
CA GLY A 51 -8.10 -8.73 -9.55
C GLY A 51 -7.10 -9.17 -8.47
N ALA A 52 -5.79 -9.09 -8.73
CA ALA A 52 -4.78 -9.27 -7.70
C ALA A 52 -5.09 -8.38 -6.49
N LEU A 53 -5.11 -9.00 -5.31
CA LEU A 53 -5.45 -8.30 -4.07
C LEU A 53 -4.28 -7.43 -3.61
N ILE A 54 -4.61 -6.28 -3.03
CA ILE A 54 -3.65 -5.46 -2.30
C ILE A 54 -3.77 -5.77 -0.82
N LYS A 55 -2.63 -5.97 -0.16
CA LYS A 55 -2.54 -6.21 1.28
C LYS A 55 -1.51 -5.28 1.92
N GLN A 56 -1.64 -5.06 3.21
CA GLN A 56 -0.55 -4.55 4.03
C GLN A 56 0.28 -5.74 4.53
N TRP A 57 1.61 -5.66 4.37
CA TRP A 57 2.53 -6.72 4.76
C TRP A 57 3.90 -6.17 5.15
N ASP A 58 4.75 -7.02 5.71
CA ASP A 58 6.15 -6.69 5.99
C ASP A 58 6.86 -6.23 4.71
N TYR A 59 7.81 -5.30 4.85
CA TYR A 59 8.60 -4.86 3.69
C TYR A 59 9.50 -5.99 3.20
N VAL A 60 9.29 -6.41 1.95
CA VAL A 60 10.03 -7.53 1.35
C VAL A 60 11.10 -7.10 0.34
N GLY A 61 11.25 -5.79 0.05
CA GLY A 61 12.32 -5.32 -0.83
C GLY A 61 12.04 -5.43 -2.34
N ASP A 62 11.01 -6.15 -2.74
CA ASP A 62 10.72 -6.47 -4.14
C ASP A 62 9.78 -5.47 -4.83
N LEU A 63 9.76 -5.49 -6.17
CA LEU A 63 8.98 -4.58 -7.01
C LEU A 63 7.48 -4.57 -6.72
N HIS A 64 6.91 -5.68 -6.23
CA HIS A 64 5.49 -5.76 -5.86
C HIS A 64 5.12 -4.97 -4.59
N THR A 65 6.07 -4.21 -4.02
CA THR A 65 5.89 -3.21 -2.95
C THR A 65 6.15 -1.77 -3.38
N HIS A 66 6.42 -1.55 -4.67
CA HIS A 66 6.69 -0.23 -5.23
C HIS A 66 5.54 0.20 -6.15
N PHE A 67 4.92 1.34 -5.84
CA PHE A 67 3.76 1.84 -6.55
C PHE A 67 4.07 3.19 -7.18
N GLN A 68 3.60 3.39 -8.41
CA GLN A 68 3.60 4.69 -9.06
C GLN A 68 2.26 5.38 -8.78
N LEU A 69 2.30 6.67 -8.42
CA LEU A 69 1.10 7.49 -8.31
C LEU A 69 0.87 8.18 -9.65
N VAL A 70 -0.19 7.75 -10.34
CA VAL A 70 -0.58 8.32 -11.64
C VAL A 70 -1.76 9.27 -11.41
N PRO A 71 -1.62 10.57 -11.70
CA PRO A 71 -2.72 11.52 -11.59
C PRO A 71 -3.90 11.11 -12.47
N ILE A 72 -5.11 11.23 -11.94
CA ILE A 72 -6.34 11.05 -12.71
C ILE A 72 -6.72 12.43 -13.29
N PRO A 73 -6.95 12.55 -14.62
CA PRO A 73 -7.43 13.77 -15.26
C PRO A 73 -8.84 14.18 -14.81
#